data_AF-A0A535TAR6-F1
#
_entry.id   AF-A0A535TAR6-F1
#
_cell.length_a   1.000
_cell.length_b   1.000
_cell.length_c   1.000
_cell.angle_alpha   90.00
_cell.angle_beta   90.00
_cell.angle_gamma   90.00
#
_symmetry.space_group_name_H-M   'P 1'
#
loop_
_entity.id
_entity.type
_entity.pdbx_description
1 polymer ?
#
loop_
_entity_poly.entity_id
_entity_poly.type
_entity_poly.pdbx_seq_one_letter_code
_entity_poly.pdbx_strand_id
1 'polypeptide(L)'
;MPERRLPAFARAGGHGRAAHRAPPAARAPVGAVRVNVWDVVELARHPERPYSLDYIKRLAPDFVELHGDRLTADDPALVGGVGRWHGRT
;
A
#
# COMPACT_ATOMS: atom_id res chain seq x y z
N MET A 1 8.05 -37.37 43.03
CA MET A 1 8.17 -38.27 41.85
C MET A 1 7.01 -39.25 41.90
N PRO A 2 6.26 -39.42 40.79
CA PRO A 2 6.77 -40.23 39.70
C PRO A 2 6.77 -39.50 38.36
N GLU A 3 7.81 -39.81 37.59
CA GLU A 3 8.14 -39.27 36.28
C GLU A 3 7.43 -40.01 35.13
N ARG A 4 7.45 -39.36 33.96
CA ARG A 4 7.60 -39.93 32.59
C ARG A 4 6.34 -40.51 31.94
N ARG A 5 6.11 -40.33 30.62
CA ARG A 5 7.02 -40.12 29.48
C ARG A 5 6.17 -39.58 28.31
N LEU A 6 6.53 -38.48 27.66
CA LEU A 6 6.00 -38.16 26.31
C LEU A 6 6.86 -38.91 25.27
N PRO A 7 6.26 -39.52 24.24
CA PRO A 7 7.00 -40.30 23.25
C PRO A 7 7.83 -39.40 22.32
N ALA A 8 8.95 -39.96 21.89
CA ALA A 8 9.98 -39.33 21.10
C ALA A 8 9.50 -38.87 19.72
N PHE A 9 9.96 -37.67 19.33
CA PHE A 9 9.97 -37.21 17.94
C PHE A 9 10.68 -38.24 17.05
N ALA A 10 9.92 -38.95 16.22
CA ALA A 10 10.47 -39.77 15.16
C ALA A 10 10.88 -38.87 13.98
N ARG A 11 12.19 -38.78 13.74
CA ARG A 11 12.78 -38.32 12.49
C ARG A 11 12.65 -39.39 11.41
N ALA A 12 12.05 -39.03 10.28
CA ALA A 12 12.30 -39.56 8.94
C ALA A 12 11.54 -38.62 7.98
N GLY A 13 12.04 -38.11 6.87
CA GLY A 13 13.24 -38.27 6.05
C GLY A 13 12.96 -37.45 4.79
N GLY A 14 14.00 -37.08 4.02
CA GLY A 14 13.78 -36.44 2.72
C GLY A 14 14.84 -35.42 2.34
N HIS A 15 16.00 -35.91 1.93
CA HIS A 15 16.99 -35.11 1.22
C HIS A 15 16.49 -34.84 -0.21
N GLY A 16 15.92 -33.66 -0.42
CA GLY A 16 15.65 -33.08 -1.74
C GLY A 16 16.17 -31.65 -1.77
N ARG A 17 17.43 -31.44 -2.19
CA ARG A 17 17.96 -30.11 -2.49
C ARG A 17 17.30 -29.58 -3.76
N ALA A 18 16.11 -29.01 -3.64
CA ALA A 18 15.66 -28.02 -4.60
C ALA A 18 16.44 -26.74 -4.30
N ALA A 19 17.45 -26.46 -5.12
CA ALA A 19 18.12 -25.16 -5.12
C ALA A 19 17.09 -24.11 -5.57
N HIS A 20 16.32 -23.59 -4.61
CA HIS A 20 15.54 -22.38 -4.81
C HIS A 20 16.54 -21.28 -5.13
N ARG A 21 16.61 -20.91 -6.41
CA ARG A 21 17.35 -19.75 -6.90
C ARG A 21 17.10 -18.61 -5.90
N ALA A 22 18.15 -18.17 -5.23
CA ALA A 22 18.07 -17.05 -4.31
C ALA A 22 17.38 -15.89 -5.04
N PRO A 23 16.37 -15.23 -4.44
CA PRO A 23 15.79 -14.05 -5.03
C PRO A 23 16.92 -13.04 -5.28
N PRO A 24 16.97 -12.36 -6.44
CA PRO A 24 17.97 -11.32 -6.67
C PRO A 24 17.86 -10.33 -5.51
N ALA A 25 19.00 -10.05 -4.87
CA ALA A 25 19.09 -9.24 -3.65
C ALA A 25 18.14 -8.05 -3.75
N ALA A 26 17.05 -8.11 -2.97
CA ALA A 26 16.08 -7.04 -2.91
C ALA A 26 16.86 -5.79 -2.52
N ARG A 27 16.90 -4.83 -3.45
CA ARG A 27 17.57 -3.55 -3.29
C ARG A 27 17.10 -2.98 -1.94
N ALA A 28 18.01 -2.89 -0.98
CA ALA A 28 17.66 -2.39 0.35
C ALA A 28 16.95 -1.03 0.20
N PRO A 29 15.84 -0.79 0.91
CA PRO A 29 15.15 0.49 0.80
C PRO A 29 16.13 1.58 1.21
N VAL A 30 16.37 2.53 0.30
CA VAL A 30 17.23 3.68 0.55
C VAL A 30 16.59 4.47 1.70
N GLY A 31 17.27 4.53 2.85
CA GLY A 31 16.85 5.32 4.02
C GLY A 31 15.73 4.70 4.85
N ALA A 32 15.97 3.52 5.45
CA ALA A 32 15.04 2.95 6.43
C ALA A 32 14.98 3.83 7.70
N VAL A 33 14.18 4.89 7.65
CA VAL A 33 13.77 5.64 8.84
C VAL A 33 12.89 4.70 9.65
N ARG A 34 13.31 4.41 10.90
CA ARG A 34 12.45 3.69 11.85
C ARG A 34 11.34 4.63 12.30
N VAL A 35 10.25 4.64 11.55
CA VAL A 35 9.01 5.30 11.94
C VAL A 35 8.18 4.35 12.80
N ASN A 36 7.64 4.84 13.92
CA ASN A 36 6.64 4.08 14.65
C ASN A 36 5.40 3.94 13.76
N VAL A 37 4.70 2.81 13.87
CA VAL A 37 3.44 2.56 13.15
C VAL A 37 2.43 3.69 13.44
N TRP A 38 2.40 4.18 14.68
CA TRP A 38 1.51 5.28 15.06
C TRP A 38 1.87 6.61 14.37
N ASP A 39 3.16 6.94 14.29
CA ASP A 39 3.64 8.17 13.63
C ASP A 39 3.21 8.21 12.15
N VAL A 40 3.20 7.06 11.48
CA VAL A 40 2.73 6.94 10.09
C VAL A 40 1.22 7.21 9.99
N VAL A 41 0.44 6.72 10.95
CA VAL A 41 -1.01 6.94 11.00
C VAL A 41 -1.33 8.41 11.28
N GLU A 42 -0.60 9.04 12.19
CA GLU A 42 -0.74 10.46 12.51
C GLU A 42 -0.41 11.32 11.29
N LEU A 43 0.71 11.04 10.62
CA LEU A 43 1.11 11.72 9.40
C LEU A 43 0.09 11.55 8.26
N ALA A 44 -0.47 10.34 8.10
CA ALA A 44 -1.50 10.08 7.09
C ALA A 44 -2.81 10.85 7.35
N ARG A 45 -3.05 11.29 8.60
CA ARG A 45 -4.23 12.05 9.03
C ARG A 45 -3.93 13.53 9.29
N HIS A 46 -2.73 14.00 8.94
CA HIS A 46 -2.31 15.36 9.19
C HIS A 46 -3.30 16.36 8.57
N PRO A 47 -3.70 17.44 9.27
CA PRO A 47 -4.70 18.39 8.79
C PRO A 47 -4.29 19.10 7.49
N GLU A 48 -2.99 19.32 7.30
CA GLU A 48 -2.45 19.93 6.07
C GLU A 48 -2.08 18.90 4.99
N ARG A 49 -2.52 17.64 5.13
CA ARG A 49 -2.25 16.63 4.10
C ARG A 49 -2.95 17.06 2.80
N PRO A 50 -2.21 17.16 1.67
CA PRO A 50 -2.82 17.53 0.40
C PRO A 50 -3.92 16.53 0.00
N TYR A 51 -5.06 17.07 -0.41
CA TYR A 51 -6.22 16.31 -0.85
C TYR A 51 -6.16 16.03 -2.37
N SER A 52 -7.07 15.19 -2.85
CA SER A 52 -7.13 14.78 -4.27
C SER A 52 -7.09 15.97 -5.24
N LEU A 53 -7.87 17.02 -4.94
CA LEU A 53 -7.92 18.23 -5.77
C LEU A 53 -6.60 19.00 -5.81
N ASP A 54 -5.79 18.97 -4.75
CA ASP A 54 -4.48 19.63 -4.75
C ASP A 54 -3.52 18.97 -5.74
N TYR A 55 -3.59 17.64 -5.85
CA TYR A 55 -2.84 16.90 -6.85
C TYR A 55 -3.40 17.14 -8.25
N ILE A 56 -4.71 17.00 -8.44
CA ILE A 56 -5.36 17.18 -9.74
C ILE A 56 -5.02 18.55 -10.33
N LYS A 57 -5.12 19.63 -9.54
CA LYS A 57 -4.79 21.00 -9.98
C LYS A 57 -3.32 21.16 -10.40
N ARG A 58 -2.40 20.43 -9.79
CA ARG A 58 -0.96 20.45 -10.14
C ARG A 58 -0.65 19.61 -11.37
N LEU A 59 -1.41 18.52 -11.57
CA LEU A 59 -1.18 17.58 -12.66
C LEU A 59 -1.89 18.01 -13.95
N ALA A 60 -3.18 18.31 -13.87
CA ALA A 60 -4.03 18.69 -14.99
C ALA A 60 -4.73 20.04 -14.69
N PRO A 61 -4.09 21.18 -15.01
CA PRO A 61 -4.66 22.50 -14.75
C PRO A 61 -5.96 22.80 -15.50
N ASP A 62 -6.23 22.07 -16.59
CA ASP A 62 -7.44 22.16 -17.42
C ASP A 62 -8.51 21.11 -17.02
N PHE A 63 -8.40 20.52 -15.83
CA PHE A 63 -9.36 19.55 -15.32
C PHE A 63 -10.77 20.14 -15.21
N VAL A 64 -11.74 19.42 -15.79
CA VAL A 64 -13.17 19.70 -15.72
C VAL A 64 -13.83 18.63 -14.87
N GLU A 65 -14.39 19.05 -13.75
CA GLU A 65 -15.11 18.17 -12.82
C GLU A 65 -16.46 17.73 -13.41
N LEU A 66 -16.77 16.45 -13.23
CA LEU A 66 -18.02 15.83 -13.63
C LEU A 66 -18.80 15.46 -12.38
N HIS A 67 -20.02 15.96 -12.31
CA HIS A 67 -20.90 15.81 -11.15
C HIS A 67 -22.01 14.78 -11.40
N GLY A 68 -22.41 14.09 -10.34
CA GLY A 68 -23.60 13.25 -10.27
C GLY A 68 -23.42 11.80 -10.74
N ASP A 69 -24.13 10.91 -10.07
CA ASP A 69 -24.23 9.47 -10.37
C ASP A 69 -25.34 9.13 -11.38
N ARG A 70 -26.09 10.14 -11.86
CA ARG A 70 -27.30 10.04 -12.70
C ARG A 70 -28.48 9.29 -12.07
N LEU A 71 -28.41 8.93 -10.79
CA LEU A 71 -29.42 8.14 -10.10
C LEU A 71 -30.03 8.92 -8.93
N THR A 72 -29.18 9.49 -8.08
CA THR A 72 -29.60 10.02 -6.78
C THR A 72 -29.12 11.45 -6.60
N ALA A 73 -27.80 11.65 -6.52
CA ALA A 73 -27.22 12.93 -6.18
C ALA A 73 -25.73 12.96 -6.52
N ASP A 74 -25.16 14.16 -6.46
CA ASP A 74 -23.72 14.36 -6.47
C ASP A 74 -23.16 14.15 -5.06
N ASP A 75 -22.09 13.35 -4.92
CA ASP A 75 -21.44 13.08 -3.64
C ASP A 75 -20.21 13.99 -3.46
N PRO A 76 -20.20 14.93 -2.50
CA PRO A 76 -19.06 15.80 -2.25
C PRO A 76 -17.76 15.07 -1.87
N ALA A 77 -17.84 13.81 -1.43
CA ALA A 77 -16.67 13.01 -1.10
C ALA A 77 -15.98 12.42 -2.34
N LEU A 78 -16.66 12.40 -3.50
CA LEU A 78 -16.15 11.84 -4.74
C LEU A 78 -15.92 12.97 -5.76
N VAL A 79 -14.67 13.08 -6.22
CA VAL A 79 -14.30 14.03 -7.28
C VAL A 79 -13.81 13.24 -8.49
N GLY A 80 -14.37 13.51 -9.65
CA GLY A 80 -14.01 12.87 -10.92
C GLY A 80 -14.18 13.82 -12.09
N GLY A 81 -13.50 13.56 -13.21
CA GLY A 81 -13.54 14.48 -14.34
C GLY A 81 -12.54 14.16 -15.44
N VAL A 82 -12.43 15.08 -16.40
CA VAL A 82 -11.53 14.95 -17.56
C VAL A 82 -10.51 16.07 -17.53
N GLY A 83 -9.24 15.77 -17.78
CA GLY A 83 -8.19 16.78 -17.82
C GLY A 83 -6.99 16.29 -18.63
N ARG A 84 -6.11 17.19 -19.03
CA ARG A 84 -4.94 16.84 -19.85
C ARG A 84 -3.74 16.51 -18.98
N TRP A 85 -3.13 15.36 -19.25
CA TRP A 85 -1.88 14.91 -18.64
C TRP A 85 -0.84 14.57 -19.71
N HIS A 86 0.32 15.22 -19.67
CA HIS A 86 1.40 15.05 -20.66
C HIS A 86 0.92 15.16 -22.12
N GLY A 87 0.07 16.14 -22.41
CA GLY A 87 -0.44 16.39 -23.76
C GLY A 87 -1.59 15.49 -24.21
N ARG A 88 -1.99 14.49 -23.40
CA ARG A 88 -3.12 13.59 -23.67
C ARG A 88 -4.29 13.89 -22.74
N THR A 89 -5.50 13.75 -23.27
CA THR A 89 -6.76 13.93 -22.53
C THR A 89 -7.35 12.57 -22.23
#